data_AF-A0A5C7Z3K9-F1
#
_entry.id   AF-A0A5C7Z3K9-F1
#
_cell.length_a   1.000
_cell.length_b   1.000
_cell.length_c   1.000
_cell.angle_alpha   90.00
_cell.angle_beta   90.00
_cell.angle_gamma   90.00
#
_symmetry.space_group_name_H-M   'P 1'
#
loop_
_entity.id
_entity.type
_entity.pdbx_description
1 polymer ?
#
loop_
_entity_poly.entity_id
_entity_poly.type
_entity_poly.pdbx_seq_one_letter_code
_entity_poly.pdbx_strand_id
1 'polypeptide(L)'
;MSFFINSNAQTYQTIKPLEGSGSPEQGNYYKDFNNVLNEFEGTYEYNGPDFYFKLVLQKKVAENNNNYWWTDVLKGTYQYIVNGVEVNFLSDPMASDGNPARVQADWIINGNPRYCPDCLQNEK
;
A
#
# COMPACT_ATOMS: atom_id res chain seq x y z
N MET A 1 -18.66 31.36 -23.82
CA MET A 1 -17.68 30.32 -24.20
C MET A 1 -17.65 29.32 -23.06
N SER A 2 -18.36 28.19 -23.20
CA SER A 2 -18.48 27.22 -22.11
C SER A 2 -17.45 26.12 -22.33
N PHE A 3 -16.51 25.99 -21.39
CA PHE A 3 -15.54 24.89 -21.36
C PHE A 3 -16.15 23.72 -20.60
N PHE A 4 -16.29 22.58 -21.26
CA PHE A 4 -16.55 21.30 -20.59
C PHE A 4 -15.19 20.64 -20.31
N ILE A 5 -14.86 20.47 -19.04
CA ILE A 5 -13.74 19.60 -18.64
C ILE A 5 -14.32 18.18 -18.58
N ASN A 6 -13.93 17.34 -19.55
CA ASN A 6 -14.24 15.92 -19.52
C ASN A 6 -13.17 15.26 -18.63
N SER A 7 -13.46 15.10 -17.33
CA SER A 7 -12.60 14.27 -16.47
C SER A 7 -12.87 12.81 -16.83
N ASN A 8 -11.85 12.08 -17.26
CA ASN A 8 -11.89 10.62 -17.28
C ASN A 8 -12.05 10.12 -15.83
N ALA A 9 -13.29 10.09 -15.35
CA ALA A 9 -13.61 9.50 -14.06
C ALA A 9 -13.28 8.01 -14.15
N GLN A 10 -12.49 7.50 -13.22
CA GLN A 10 -12.27 6.06 -13.09
C GLN A 10 -13.64 5.41 -12.89
N THR A 11 -14.11 4.62 -13.87
CA THR A 11 -15.45 4.01 -13.80
C THR A 11 -15.39 2.67 -13.08
N TYR A 12 -15.38 2.70 -11.75
CA TYR A 12 -15.78 1.54 -10.95
C TYR A 12 -17.31 1.53 -10.80
N GLN A 13 -17.90 0.34 -10.82
CA GLN A 13 -19.35 0.15 -10.76
C GLN A 13 -19.87 0.21 -9.32
N THR A 14 -19.08 -0.27 -8.36
CA THR A 14 -19.44 -0.29 -6.93
C THR A 14 -18.20 -0.02 -6.08
N ILE A 15 -18.37 0.69 -4.97
CA ILE A 15 -17.35 0.85 -3.93
C ILE A 15 -17.67 -0.12 -2.80
N LYS A 16 -16.70 -0.96 -2.42
CA LYS A 16 -16.78 -1.95 -1.35
C LYS A 16 -15.73 -1.65 -0.28
N PRO A 17 -15.95 -2.04 0.99
CA PRO A 17 -14.91 -1.94 2.00
C PRO A 17 -13.73 -2.85 1.67
N LEU A 18 -12.53 -2.37 1.97
CA LEU A 18 -11.30 -3.15 1.85
C LEU A 18 -11.24 -4.25 2.92
N GLU A 19 -11.75 -3.96 4.12
CA GLU A 19 -11.78 -4.88 5.25
C GLU A 19 -12.72 -6.06 5.01
N GLY A 20 -12.22 -7.27 5.26
CA GLY A 20 -13.01 -8.50 5.06
C GLY A 20 -13.38 -8.78 3.61
N SER A 21 -12.74 -8.11 2.65
CA SER A 21 -12.89 -8.43 1.24
C SER A 21 -12.34 -9.83 0.96
N GLY A 22 -13.13 -10.61 0.20
CA GLY A 22 -12.72 -11.92 -0.31
C GLY A 22 -12.01 -11.77 -1.65
N SER A 23 -12.22 -12.71 -2.57
CA SER A 23 -11.71 -12.57 -3.93
C SER A 23 -12.25 -11.30 -4.60
N PRO A 24 -11.40 -10.48 -5.24
CA PRO A 24 -11.84 -9.26 -5.90
C PRO A 24 -12.79 -9.58 -7.06
N GLU A 25 -13.74 -8.66 -7.30
CA GLU A 25 -14.78 -8.82 -8.30
C GLU A 25 -14.57 -7.74 -9.37
N GLN A 26 -14.83 -8.09 -10.62
CA GLN A 26 -14.64 -7.19 -11.74
C GLN A 26 -15.47 -5.90 -11.57
N GLY A 27 -14.85 -4.76 -11.86
CA GLY A 27 -15.52 -3.46 -11.86
C GLY A 27 -15.61 -2.80 -10.48
N ASN A 28 -15.20 -3.47 -9.41
CA ASN A 28 -15.33 -2.92 -8.05
C ASN A 28 -14.08 -2.16 -7.60
N TYR A 29 -14.29 -1.17 -6.74
CA TYR A 29 -13.26 -0.46 -6.00
C TYR A 29 -13.33 -0.81 -4.52
N TYR A 30 -12.25 -1.40 -3.99
CA TYR A 30 -12.10 -1.74 -2.59
C TYR A 30 -11.40 -0.60 -1.84
N LYS A 31 -12.15 0.08 -1.00
CA LYS A 31 -11.74 1.33 -0.34
C LYS A 31 -11.47 1.10 1.14
N ASP A 32 -10.37 1.67 1.63
CA ASP A 32 -10.06 1.72 3.06
C ASP A 32 -10.88 2.85 3.69
N PHE A 33 -12.10 2.53 4.14
CA PHE A 33 -13.02 3.50 4.72
C PHE A 33 -12.61 3.96 6.12
N ASN A 34 -11.95 3.10 6.87
CA ASN A 34 -11.54 3.39 8.24
C ASN A 34 -10.17 4.06 8.34
N ASN A 35 -9.52 4.33 7.19
CA ASN A 35 -8.19 4.93 7.12
C ASN A 35 -7.13 4.12 7.88
N VAL A 36 -7.29 2.79 7.95
CA VAL A 36 -6.36 1.91 8.65
C VAL A 36 -4.98 1.99 7.99
N LEU A 37 -4.93 2.07 6.66
CA LEU A 37 -3.67 2.16 5.92
C LEU A 37 -2.92 3.47 6.20
N ASN A 38 -3.65 4.55 6.53
CA ASN A 38 -3.03 5.85 6.83
C ASN A 38 -2.16 5.79 8.09
N GLU A 39 -2.45 4.87 9.02
CA GLU A 39 -1.69 4.70 10.25
C GLU A 39 -0.26 4.18 10.01
N PHE A 40 -0.01 3.57 8.85
CA PHE A 40 1.27 3.01 8.47
C PHE A 40 2.07 3.93 7.54
N GLU A 41 1.49 5.01 7.04
CA GLU A 41 2.19 5.97 6.21
C GLU A 41 3.33 6.64 6.98
N GLY A 42 4.50 6.74 6.36
CA GLY A 42 5.64 7.36 7.01
C GLY A 42 6.99 6.87 6.50
N THR A 43 8.02 7.41 7.13
CA THR A 43 9.40 6.96 6.95
C THR A 43 9.89 6.34 8.26
N TYR A 44 10.28 5.09 8.20
CA TYR A 44 10.82 4.33 9.32
C TYR A 44 12.31 4.19 9.08
N GLU A 45 13.11 4.65 10.03
CA GLU A 45 14.56 4.58 9.94
C GLU A 45 15.13 3.89 11.17
N TYR A 46 16.04 2.94 10.92
CA TYR A 46 16.87 2.31 11.92
C TYR A 46 18.34 2.55 11.54
N ASN A 47 19.12 3.04 12.49
CA ASN A 47 20.54 3.31 12.30
C ASN A 47 21.33 2.71 13.47
N GLY A 48 21.83 1.50 13.25
CA GLY A 48 22.68 0.77 14.18
C GLY A 48 24.15 0.72 13.72
N PRO A 49 25.05 0.14 14.54
CA PRO A 49 26.49 0.12 14.25
C PRO A 49 26.86 -0.56 12.93
N ASP A 50 26.24 -1.69 12.61
CA ASP A 50 26.55 -2.51 11.42
C ASP A 50 25.41 -2.59 10.40
N PHE A 51 24.27 -1.96 10.74
CA PHE A 51 23.03 -2.06 9.98
C PHE A 51 22.30 -0.73 9.92
N TYR A 52 22.02 -0.28 8.70
CA TYR A 52 21.09 0.80 8.41
C TYR A 52 19.89 0.24 7.67
N PHE A 53 18.69 0.72 8.01
CA PHE A 53 17.46 0.40 7.31
C PHE A 53 16.57 1.63 7.22
N LYS A 54 16.02 1.86 6.04
CA LYS A 54 15.03 2.89 5.79
C LYS A 54 13.89 2.29 4.99
N LEU A 55 12.67 2.50 5.46
CA LEU A 55 11.43 2.10 4.80
C LEU A 55 10.54 3.33 4.64
N VAL A 56 10.03 3.56 3.43
CA VAL A 56 9.07 4.62 3.14
C VAL A 56 7.77 3.95 2.72
N LEU A 57 6.68 4.23 3.45
CA LEU A 57 5.34 3.72 3.18
C LEU A 57 4.40 4.88 2.83
N GLN A 58 3.58 4.68 1.80
CA GLN A 58 2.62 5.64 1.30
C GLN A 58 1.35 4.92 0.83
N LYS A 59 0.19 5.51 1.10
CA LYS A 59 -1.08 4.99 0.63
C LYS A 59 -1.35 5.46 -0.80
N LYS A 60 -1.62 4.51 -1.70
CA LYS A 60 -2.13 4.77 -3.04
C LYS A 60 -3.64 4.56 -3.06
N VAL A 61 -4.36 5.61 -3.47
CA VAL A 61 -5.82 5.57 -3.61
C VAL A 61 -6.18 4.99 -4.97
N ALA A 62 -7.12 4.04 -4.99
CA ALA A 62 -7.68 3.45 -6.20
C ALA A 62 -6.61 2.96 -7.21
N GLU A 63 -5.66 2.16 -6.74
CA GLU A 63 -4.69 1.47 -7.58
C GLU A 63 -5.41 0.57 -8.58
N ASN A 64 -5.01 0.68 -9.84
CA ASN A 64 -5.58 -0.10 -10.92
C ASN A 64 -4.95 -1.49 -10.97
N ASN A 65 -5.76 -2.54 -10.82
CA ASN A 65 -5.31 -3.92 -10.98
C ASN A 65 -5.75 -4.45 -12.35
N ASN A 66 -4.98 -4.12 -13.39
CA ASN A 66 -5.17 -4.58 -14.77
C ASN A 66 -6.55 -4.26 -15.36
N ASN A 67 -7.13 -3.10 -15.01
CA ASN A 67 -8.49 -2.68 -15.36
C ASN A 67 -9.59 -3.66 -14.93
N TYR A 68 -9.26 -4.63 -14.06
CA TYR A 68 -10.23 -5.59 -13.56
C TYR A 68 -10.91 -5.06 -12.29
N TRP A 69 -10.13 -4.51 -11.36
CA TRP A 69 -10.62 -3.94 -10.10
C TRP A 69 -9.69 -2.82 -9.63
N TRP A 70 -10.15 -2.05 -8.65
CA TRP A 70 -9.38 -0.98 -8.02
C TRP A 70 -9.28 -1.20 -6.52
N THR A 71 -8.20 -0.73 -5.91
CA THR A 71 -8.04 -0.83 -4.45
C THR A 71 -7.24 0.30 -3.86
N ASP A 72 -7.59 0.69 -2.64
CA ASP A 72 -6.63 1.38 -1.80
C ASP A 72 -5.55 0.38 -1.39
N VAL A 73 -4.29 0.82 -1.44
CA VAL A 73 -3.16 -0.05 -1.15
C VAL A 73 -2.02 0.74 -0.54
N LEU A 74 -1.40 0.18 0.49
CA LEU A 74 -0.16 0.68 1.04
C LEU A 74 1.00 0.19 0.18
N LYS A 75 1.83 1.11 -0.29
CA LYS A 75 3.01 0.81 -1.10
C LYS A 75 4.25 1.30 -0.40
N GLY A 76 5.33 0.54 -0.55
CA GLY A 76 6.59 0.87 0.08
C GLY A 76 7.83 0.62 -0.75
N THR A 77 8.85 1.40 -0.42
CA THR A 77 10.23 1.24 -0.90
C THR A 77 11.18 1.26 0.28
N TYR A 78 12.33 0.61 0.13
CA TYR A 78 13.29 0.50 1.21
C TYR A 78 14.73 0.61 0.72
N GLN A 79 15.61 0.92 1.67
CA GLN A 79 17.05 0.89 1.52
C GLN A 79 17.63 0.24 2.77
N TYR A 80 18.68 -0.55 2.59
CA TYR A 80 19.46 -1.03 3.72
C TYR A 80 20.95 -1.05 3.42
N ILE A 81 21.76 -0.96 4.47
CA ILE A 81 23.21 -1.08 4.42
C ILE A 81 23.61 -2.11 5.45
N VAL A 82 24.32 -3.15 5.03
CA VAL A 82 24.87 -4.19 5.91
C VAL A 82 26.36 -4.28 5.62
N ASN A 83 27.20 -4.10 6.65
CA ASN A 83 28.66 -4.20 6.51
C ASN A 83 29.24 -3.35 5.36
N GLY A 84 28.69 -2.15 5.14
CA GLY A 84 29.11 -1.23 4.08
C GLY A 84 28.59 -1.57 2.67
N VAL A 85 27.82 -2.64 2.49
CA VAL A 85 27.15 -2.96 1.22
C VAL A 85 25.74 -2.42 1.25
N GLU A 86 25.43 -1.52 0.31
CA GLU A 86 24.12 -0.89 0.16
C GLU A 86 23.24 -1.66 -0.83
N VAL A 87 21.97 -1.83 -0.46
CA VAL A 87 20.89 -2.20 -1.36
C VAL A 87 19.82 -1.12 -1.29
N ASN A 88 19.56 -0.49 -2.43
CA ASN A 88 18.70 0.68 -2.51
C ASN A 88 17.57 0.46 -3.50
N PHE A 89 16.34 0.50 -2.99
CA PHE A 89 15.12 0.50 -3.78
C PHE A 89 14.26 1.73 -3.50
N LEU A 90 14.85 2.84 -3.00
CA LEU A 90 14.17 4.12 -2.83
C LEU A 90 13.91 4.75 -4.20
N SER A 91 12.93 4.22 -4.90
CA SER A 91 12.21 4.93 -5.96
C SER A 91 10.91 5.51 -5.41
N ASP A 92 10.25 6.31 -6.23
CA ASP A 92 8.86 6.70 -5.98
C ASP A 92 8.00 5.42 -5.84
N PRO A 93 7.43 5.12 -4.65
CA PRO A 93 6.57 3.96 -4.46
C PRO A 93 5.26 4.05 -5.27
N MET A 94 4.92 5.23 -5.78
CA MET A 94 3.72 5.49 -6.59
C MET A 94 3.94 5.33 -8.09
N ALA A 95 5.19 5.20 -8.56
CA ALA A 95 5.53 5.12 -9.97
C ALA A 95 4.70 4.04 -10.68
N SER A 96 4.03 4.41 -11.77
CA SER A 96 3.10 3.50 -12.46
C SER A 96 3.82 2.37 -13.17
N ASP A 97 4.96 2.64 -13.81
CA ASP A 97 5.62 1.67 -14.68
C ASP A 97 7.14 1.92 -14.69
N GLY A 98 7.91 1.02 -14.10
CA GLY A 98 9.37 0.99 -14.22
C GLY A 98 10.14 0.70 -12.94
N ASN A 99 9.57 1.00 -11.77
CA ASN A 99 10.14 0.57 -10.49
C ASN A 99 9.00 0.23 -9.52
N PRO A 100 8.56 -1.04 -9.48
CA PRO A 100 7.41 -1.42 -8.67
C PRO A 100 7.73 -1.19 -7.19
N ALA A 101 6.70 -0.80 -6.43
CA ALA A 101 6.76 -0.87 -4.98
C ALA A 101 7.29 -2.24 -4.56
N ARG A 102 8.24 -2.24 -3.63
CA ARG A 102 8.88 -3.47 -3.13
C ARG A 102 8.14 -4.05 -1.93
N VAL A 103 7.23 -3.27 -1.37
CA VAL A 103 6.28 -3.65 -0.32
C VAL A 103 4.90 -3.25 -0.80
N GLN A 104 3.94 -4.15 -0.66
CA GLN A 104 2.53 -3.90 -0.95
C GLN A 104 1.68 -4.52 0.16
N ALA A 105 0.70 -3.78 0.66
CA ALA A 105 -0.28 -4.28 1.62
C ALA A 105 -1.65 -3.68 1.34
N ASP A 106 -2.63 -4.54 1.09
CA ASP A 106 -4.03 -4.22 0.85
C ASP A 106 -4.96 -5.10 1.71
N TRP A 107 -4.41 -6.02 2.50
CA TRP A 107 -5.21 -6.88 3.38
C TRP A 107 -5.16 -6.41 4.83
N ILE A 108 -6.29 -5.88 5.30
CA ILE A 108 -6.46 -5.48 6.70
C ILE A 108 -6.98 -6.68 7.51
N ILE A 109 -6.16 -7.15 8.45
CA ILE A 109 -6.52 -8.24 9.37
C ILE A 109 -6.92 -7.63 10.72
N ASN A 110 -8.15 -7.85 11.15
CA ASN A 110 -8.64 -7.42 12.46
C ASN A 110 -8.59 -8.59 13.45
N GLY A 111 -7.98 -8.37 14.62
CA GLY A 111 -7.84 -9.37 15.69
C GLY A 111 -6.61 -10.26 15.56
N ASN A 112 -6.52 -11.33 16.37
CA ASN A 112 -5.36 -12.23 16.34
C ASN A 112 -5.36 -13.02 15.01
N PRO A 113 -4.39 -12.78 14.10
CA PRO A 113 -4.33 -13.50 12.85
C PRO A 113 -4.15 -14.99 13.15
N ARG A 114 -4.90 -15.86 12.45
CA ARG A 114 -4.71 -17.32 12.51
C ARG A 114 -3.26 -17.76 12.24
N TYR A 115 -2.45 -16.87 11.65
CA TYR A 115 -1.09 -17.08 11.20
C TYR A 115 -0.03 -16.34 12.03
N CYS A 116 -0.40 -15.70 13.15
CA CYS A 116 0.55 -15.02 14.02
C CYS A 116 0.29 -15.37 15.50
N PRO A 117 0.74 -16.54 15.99
CA PRO A 117 0.50 -16.97 17.36
C PRO A 117 1.12 -16.04 18.41
N ASP A 118 2.18 -15.31 18.03
CA ASP A 118 2.93 -14.40 18.91
C ASP A 118 2.46 -12.95 18.83
N CYS A 119 1.46 -12.64 17.98
CA CYS A 119 1.00 -11.27 17.83
C CYS A 119 0.38 -10.76 19.13
N LEU A 120 0.90 -9.64 19.63
CA LEU A 120 0.31 -8.97 20.78
C LEU A 120 -1.07 -8.43 20.42
N GLN A 121 -1.96 -8.31 21.40
CA GLN A 121 -3.33 -7.83 21.19
C GLN A 121 -3.42 -6.41 20.58
N ASN A 122 -2.31 -5.66 20.61
CA ASN A 122 -2.20 -4.30 20.08
C ASN A 122 -1.12 -4.18 18.98
N GLU A 123 -0.65 -5.29 18.41
CA GLU A 123 0.29 -5.30 17.30
C GLU A 123 -0.43 -4.93 16.00
N LYS A 124 0.22 -4.11 15.17
CA LYS A 124 -0.29 -3.58 13.91
C LYS A 124 0.61 -4.00 12.77
#